data_AF-A8D0B1-F1
#
_entry.id   AF-A8D0B1-F1
#
_cell.length_a   1.000
_cell.length_b   1.000
_cell.length_c   1.000
_cell.angle_alpha   90.00
_cell.angle_beta   90.00
_cell.angle_gamma   90.00
#
_symmetry.space_group_name_H-M   'P 1'
#
loop_
_entity.id
_entity.type
_entity.pdbx_description
1 polymer ?
#
loop_
_entity_poly.entity_id
_entity_poly.type
_entity_poly.pdbx_seq_one_letter_code
_entity_poly.pdbx_strand_id
1 'polypeptide(L)'
;IIANDQGNRTTPSYVAFTDSERLIGDAAKNQVAMNPKNTIFDAKRLIGRRFDDPKITQDMKHWPFKVYSDCGKPKIEVDFKGEVKKFSPEEISAMVLTKMK
;
A
#
# COMPACT_ATOMS: atom_id res chain seq x y z
N ILE A 1 -21.05 0.33 13.67
CA ILE A 1 -20.42 0.01 12.37
C ILE A 1 -20.86 1.10 11.40
N ILE A 2 -19.91 1.79 10.76
CA ILE A 2 -20.16 2.91 9.85
C ILE A 2 -19.85 2.42 8.43
N ALA A 3 -20.74 2.68 7.46
CA ALA A 3 -20.49 2.34 6.06
C ALA A 3 -19.57 3.39 5.41
N ASN A 4 -18.74 2.96 4.46
CA ASN A 4 -17.92 3.88 3.68
C ASN A 4 -18.74 4.60 2.59
N ASP A 5 -18.09 5.45 1.80
CA ASP A 5 -18.68 6.22 0.71
C ASP A 5 -19.33 5.38 -0.39
N GLN A 6 -19.04 4.07 -0.44
CA GLN A 6 -19.67 3.11 -1.35
C GLN A 6 -20.75 2.24 -0.69
N GLY A 7 -21.08 2.48 0.58
CA GLY A 7 -22.05 1.69 1.33
C GLY A 7 -21.50 0.39 1.94
N ASN A 8 -20.20 0.11 1.80
CA ASN A 8 -19.58 -1.09 2.36
C ASN A 8 -19.30 -0.91 3.86
N ARG A 9 -19.55 -1.96 4.65
CA ARG A 9 -19.27 -1.99 6.10
C ARG A 9 -17.78 -2.23 6.44
N THR A 10 -16.97 -2.51 5.42
CA THR A 10 -15.53 -2.76 5.53
C THR A 10 -14.82 -2.05 4.39
N THR A 11 -13.78 -1.28 4.70
CA THR A 11 -12.94 -0.63 3.70
C THR A 11 -11.68 -1.47 3.48
N PRO A 12 -11.37 -1.90 2.25
CA PRO A 12 -10.12 -2.59 1.96
C PRO A 12 -8.90 -1.77 2.37
N SER A 13 -7.87 -2.40 2.94
CA SER A 13 -6.60 -1.72 3.27
C SER A 13 -5.69 -1.64 2.03
N TYR A 14 -6.18 -0.96 1.00
CA TYR A 14 -5.50 -0.75 -0.28
C TYR A 14 -5.22 0.74 -0.48
N VAL A 15 -4.03 1.06 -0.99
CA VAL A 15 -3.64 2.41 -1.40
C VAL A 15 -3.03 2.32 -2.78
N ALA A 16 -3.58 3.05 -3.75
CA ALA A 16 -3.08 3.10 -5.10
C ALA A 16 -2.60 4.51 -5.45
N PHE A 17 -1.48 4.57 -6.17
CA PHE A 17 -0.90 5.80 -6.68
C PHE A 17 -1.08 5.84 -8.20
N THR A 18 -1.62 6.96 -8.69
CA THR A 18 -1.79 7.24 -10.12
C THR A 18 -1.07 8.54 -10.46
N ASP A 19 -1.04 8.89 -11.75
CA ASP A 19 -0.40 10.13 -12.22
C ASP A 19 -1.11 11.39 -11.73
N SER A 20 -2.36 11.26 -11.29
CA SER A 20 -3.20 12.40 -10.89
C SER A 20 -3.48 12.41 -9.39
N GLU A 21 -3.78 11.25 -8.82
CA GLU A 21 -4.33 11.17 -7.47
C GLU A 21 -3.94 9.89 -6.73
N ARG A 22 -4.23 9.89 -5.43
CA ARG A 22 -4.05 8.74 -4.57
C ARG A 22 -5.42 8.16 -4.23
N LEU A 23 -5.65 6.93 -4.64
CA LEU A 23 -6.87 6.19 -4.37
C LEU A 23 -6.70 5.34 -3.10
N ILE A 24 -7.74 5.21 -2.30
CA ILE A 24 -7.71 4.44 -1.04
C ILE A 24 -8.98 3.61 -0.95
N GLY A 25 -8.88 2.40 -0.41
CA GLY A 25 -10.05 1.55 -0.18
C GLY A 25 -10.51 0.84 -1.43
N ASP A 26 -11.83 0.83 -1.64
CA ASP A 26 -12.45 0.13 -2.77
C ASP A 26 -11.97 0.66 -4.13
N ALA A 27 -11.77 1.97 -4.26
CA ALA A 27 -11.25 2.57 -5.49
C ALA A 27 -9.85 2.03 -5.84
N ALA A 28 -8.97 1.88 -4.85
CA ALA A 28 -7.64 1.30 -5.04
C ALA A 28 -7.71 -0.19 -5.37
N LYS A 29 -8.61 -0.94 -4.72
CA LYS A 29 -8.80 -2.37 -4.97
C LYS A 29 -9.32 -2.65 -6.38
N ASN A 30 -10.25 -1.83 -6.88
CA ASN A 30 -10.88 -2.03 -8.20
C ASN A 30 -9.90 -1.88 -9.36
N GLN A 31 -8.87 -1.04 -9.22
CA GLN A 31 -7.88 -0.79 -10.28
C GLN A 31 -6.59 -1.62 -10.15
N VAL A 32 -6.50 -2.54 -9.16
CA VAL A 32 -5.28 -3.34 -8.92
C VAL A 32 -4.85 -4.13 -10.15
N ALA A 33 -5.79 -4.63 -10.95
CA ALA A 33 -5.48 -5.40 -12.16
C ALA A 33 -4.85 -4.54 -13.27
N MET A 34 -5.19 -3.26 -13.34
CA MET A 34 -4.68 -2.32 -14.34
C MET A 34 -3.37 -1.66 -13.89
N ASN A 35 -3.22 -1.41 -12.59
CA ASN A 35 -2.07 -0.72 -12.01
C ASN A 35 -1.51 -1.50 -10.80
N PRO A 36 -1.02 -2.73 -10.99
CA PRO A 36 -0.63 -3.60 -9.89
C PRO A 36 0.64 -3.12 -9.18
N LYS A 37 1.59 -2.51 -9.91
CA LYS A 37 2.87 -2.06 -9.37
C LYS A 37 2.75 -0.88 -8.41
N ASN A 38 1.75 -0.02 -8.61
CA ASN A 38 1.50 1.15 -7.76
C ASN A 38 0.28 0.98 -6.85
N THR A 39 -0.27 -0.24 -6.75
CA THR A 39 -1.36 -0.57 -5.82
C THR A 39 -0.81 -1.39 -4.66
N ILE A 40 -0.77 -0.76 -3.50
CA ILE A 40 -0.19 -1.30 -2.29
C ILE A 40 -1.28 -1.90 -1.43
N PHE A 41 -1.05 -3.13 -0.99
CA PHE A 41 -1.89 -3.86 -0.04
C PHE A 41 -0.98 -4.59 0.94
N ASP A 42 -1.56 -5.15 2.00
CA ASP A 42 -0.81 -5.93 2.98
C ASP A 42 0.33 -5.17 3.69
N ALA A 43 0.30 -3.83 3.70
CA ALA A 43 1.30 -3.00 4.38
C ALA A 43 1.50 -3.39 5.86
N LYS A 44 0.45 -3.87 6.53
CA LYS A 44 0.51 -4.40 7.91
C LYS A 44 1.53 -5.53 8.09
N ARG A 45 1.81 -6.32 7.04
CA ARG A 45 2.81 -7.39 7.09
C ARG A 45 4.22 -6.84 7.25
N LEU A 46 4.49 -5.63 6.72
CA LEU A 46 5.79 -4.95 6.73
C LEU A 46 6.03 -4.13 8.01
N ILE A 47 4.98 -3.66 8.68
CA ILE A 47 5.10 -2.81 9.87
C ILE A 47 5.89 -3.52 10.98
N GLY A 48 6.86 -2.81 11.55
CA GLY A 48 7.67 -3.30 12.67
C GLY A 48 8.65 -4.41 12.33
N ARG A 49 8.81 -4.75 11.04
CA ARG A 49 9.75 -5.77 10.57
C ARG A 49 10.98 -5.16 9.91
N ARG A 50 12.04 -5.96 9.85
CA ARG A 50 13.25 -5.64 9.08
C ARG A 50 13.12 -6.18 7.66
N PHE A 51 13.82 -5.54 6.73
CA PHE A 51 13.84 -5.97 5.33
C PHE A 51 14.35 -7.41 5.17
N ASP A 52 15.31 -7.80 6.02
CA ASP A 52 15.96 -9.12 5.98
C ASP A 52 15.16 -10.22 6.72
N ASP A 53 13.94 -9.92 7.20
CA ASP A 53 13.08 -10.94 7.81
C ASP A 53 12.66 -11.97 6.74
N PRO A 54 12.95 -13.28 6.92
CA PRO A 54 12.63 -14.31 5.93
C PRO A 54 11.14 -14.36 5.57
N LYS A 55 10.25 -13.97 6.49
CA LYS A 55 8.80 -13.86 6.21
C LYS A 55 8.51 -12.75 5.20
N ILE A 56 9.20 -11.61 5.29
CA ILE A 56 9.08 -10.52 4.31
C ILE A 56 9.67 -10.94 2.98
N THR A 57 10.83 -11.58 2.96
CA THR A 57 11.43 -12.07 1.71
C THR A 57 10.53 -13.06 0.98
N GLN A 58 9.79 -13.90 1.70
CA GLN A 58 8.79 -14.79 1.12
C GLN A 58 7.57 -14.02 0.59
N ASP A 59 6.99 -13.13 1.40
CA ASP A 59 5.82 -12.33 1.01
C ASP A 59 6.12 -11.42 -0.20
N MET A 60 7.33 -10.87 -0.30
CA MET A 60 7.80 -10.06 -1.44
C MET A 60 7.73 -10.79 -2.78
N LYS A 61 7.81 -12.13 -2.80
CA LYS A 61 7.68 -12.92 -4.05
C LYS A 61 6.24 -12.94 -4.59
N HIS A 62 5.27 -12.62 -3.73
CA HIS A 62 3.85 -12.65 -4.08
C HIS A 62 3.28 -11.24 -4.36
N TRP A 63 4.04 -10.18 -4.06
CA TRP A 63 3.59 -8.82 -4.29
C TRP A 63 4.01 -8.30 -5.67
N PRO A 64 3.12 -7.55 -6.35
CA PRO A 64 3.43 -6.93 -7.64
C PRO A 64 4.24 -5.62 -7.52
N PHE A 65 4.28 -5.03 -6.32
CA PHE A 65 4.98 -3.79 -6.03
C PHE A 65 6.38 -4.05 -5.46
N LYS A 66 7.27 -3.06 -5.60
CA LYS A 66 8.66 -3.19 -5.15
C LYS A 66 8.83 -2.72 -3.71
N VAL A 67 9.60 -3.48 -2.95
CA VAL A 67 10.04 -3.13 -1.60
C VAL A 67 11.56 -3.04 -1.60
N TYR A 68 12.09 -1.98 -0.98
CA TYR A 68 13.51 -1.68 -0.86
C TYR A 68 13.93 -1.64 0.62
N SER A 69 15.19 -1.96 0.88
CA SER A 69 15.80 -1.73 2.18
C SER A 69 16.28 -0.29 2.26
N ASP A 70 15.81 0.45 3.26
CA ASP A 70 16.33 1.77 3.64
C ASP A 70 16.81 1.71 5.09
N CYS A 71 18.13 1.69 5.28
CA CYS A 71 18.76 1.47 6.58
C CYS A 71 18.21 0.24 7.34
N GLY A 72 17.93 -0.85 6.64
CA GLY A 72 17.40 -2.10 7.20
C GLY A 72 15.88 -2.12 7.45
N LYS A 73 15.19 -1.00 7.20
CA LYS A 73 13.72 -0.92 7.24
C LYS A 73 13.14 -1.08 5.83
N PRO A 74 12.05 -1.85 5.66
CA PRO A 74 11.40 -1.96 4.37
C PRO A 74 10.68 -0.66 4.00
N LYS A 75 10.89 -0.17 2.78
CA LYS A 75 10.12 0.91 2.15
C LYS A 75 9.54 0.44 0.83
N ILE A 76 8.34 0.91 0.51
CA ILE A 76 7.62 0.56 -0.72
C ILE A 76 7.86 1.67 -1.74
N GLU A 77 8.27 1.28 -2.94
CA GLU A 77 8.49 2.21 -4.05
C GLU A 77 7.28 2.21 -4.99
N VAL A 78 6.81 3.41 -5.32
CA VAL A 78 5.68 3.64 -6.23
C VAL A 78 6.00 4.80 -7.16
N ASP A 79 5.43 4.77 -8.35
CA ASP A 79 5.36 5.95 -9.21
C ASP A 79 4.11 6.76 -8.85
N PHE A 80 4.31 8.05 -8.53
CA PHE A 80 3.23 8.97 -8.23
C PHE A 80 3.48 10.31 -8.91
N LYS A 81 2.60 10.68 -9.85
CA LYS A 81 2.71 11.90 -10.65
C LYS A 81 4.00 11.99 -11.47
N GLY A 82 4.48 10.85 -11.99
CA GLY A 82 5.73 10.78 -12.76
C GLY A 82 7.00 10.88 -11.91
N GLU A 83 6.87 10.84 -10.58
CA GLU A 83 7.98 10.80 -9.65
C GLU A 83 8.00 9.48 -8.89
N VAL A 84 9.19 8.87 -8.79
CA VAL A 84 9.40 7.70 -7.95
C VAL A 84 9.41 8.13 -6.48
N LYS A 85 8.42 7.68 -5.71
CA LYS A 85 8.28 7.95 -4.28
C LYS A 85 8.45 6.69 -3.46
N LYS A 86 9.01 6.87 -2.26
CA LYS A 86 9.26 5.79 -1.32
C LYS A 86 8.49 6.06 -0.04
N PHE A 87 7.62 5.14 0.33
CA PHE A 87 6.80 5.24 1.53
C PHE A 87 7.15 4.14 2.52
N SER A 88 7.15 4.49 3.80
CA SER A 88 7.17 3.51 4.88
C SER A 88 5.82 2.77 4.99
N PRO A 89 5.80 1.52 5.48
CA PRO A 89 4.57 0.79 5.74
C PRO A 89 3.61 1.53 6.68
N GLU A 90 4.15 2.30 7.61
CA GLU A 90 3.43 3.16 8.54
C GLU A 90 2.71 4.31 7.83
N GLU A 91 3.37 4.97 6.87
CA GLU A 91 2.75 6.02 6.04
C GLU A 91 1.59 5.47 5.21
N ILE A 92 1.76 4.31 4.57
CA ILE A 92 0.68 3.65 3.82
C ILE A 92 -0.51 3.33 4.74
N SER A 93 -0.23 2.85 5.95
CA SER A 93 -1.28 2.55 6.94
C SER A 93 -1.98 3.82 7.43
N ALA A 94 -1.25 4.90 7.63
CA ALA A 94 -1.82 6.20 7.99
C ALA A 94 -2.76 6.75 6.91
N MET A 95 -2.46 6.51 5.62
CA MET A 95 -3.35 6.88 4.52
C MET A 95 -4.68 6.12 4.61
N VAL A 96 -4.65 4.81 4.88
CA VAL A 96 -5.86 4.02 5.09
C VAL A 96 -6.66 4.53 6.30
N LEU A 97 -6.00 4.78 7.43
CA LEU A 97 -6.65 5.30 8.63
C LEU A 97 -7.28 6.68 8.41
N THR A 98 -6.69 7.52 7.57
CA THR A 98 -7.26 8.83 7.21
C THR A 98 -8.60 8.71 6.49
N LYS A 99 -8.81 7.65 5.69
CA LYS A 99 -10.09 7.37 5.01
C LYS A 99 -11.15 6.78 5.95
N MET A 100 -10.76 6.25 7.11
CA MET A 100 -11.66 5.63 8.10
C MET A 100 -12.07 6.57 9.24
N LYS A 101 -11.49 7.77 9.30
CA LYS A 101 -11.97 8.84 10.17
C LYS A 101 -13.28 9.40 9.62
#